data_AF-A0A1N7FMP6-F1
#
_entry.id   AF-A0A1N7FMP6-F1
#
_cell.length_a   1.000
_cell.length_b   1.000
_cell.length_c   1.000
_cell.angle_alpha   90.00
_cell.angle_beta   90.00
_cell.angle_gamma   90.00
#
_symmetry.space_group_name_H-M   'P 1'
#
loop_
_entity.id
_entity.type
_entity.pdbx_description
1 polymer ?
#
loop_
_entity_poly.entity_id
_entity_poly.type
_entity_poly.pdbx_seq_one_letter_code
_entity_poly.pdbx_strand_id
1 'polypeptide(L)'
;MKGLSFKLLISTLFISTTFPAFAEAGGNSNGIGQQTQATPGTRTILVKMDDINYSQKTIDVKPGETVRFVLKNEGALMHEFNIGQTASQLEHQRKVIVR
;
A
#
# COMPACT_ATOMS: atom_id res chain seq x y z
N MET A 1 -12.15 38.07 50.82
CA MET A 1 -11.05 37.88 49.84
C MET A 1 -11.62 37.13 48.65
N LYS A 2 -11.60 37.75 47.47
CA LYS A 2 -12.26 37.28 46.24
C LYS A 2 -11.40 36.17 45.62
N GLY A 3 -11.92 34.95 45.54
CA GLY A 3 -11.28 33.85 44.80
C GLY A 3 -11.49 34.04 43.30
N LEU A 4 -10.52 34.69 42.64
CA LEU A 4 -10.49 34.83 41.19
C LEU A 4 -10.11 33.49 40.56
N SER A 5 -11.10 32.67 40.21
CA SER A 5 -10.87 31.41 39.49
C SER A 5 -10.38 31.70 38.07
N PHE A 6 -9.07 31.54 37.89
CA PHE A 6 -8.33 31.70 36.65
C PHE A 6 -8.75 30.60 35.66
N LYS A 7 -9.46 30.99 34.60
CA LYS A 7 -9.73 30.14 33.45
C LYS A 7 -8.40 29.80 32.78
N LEU A 8 -8.08 28.52 32.58
CA LEU A 8 -7.17 28.11 31.51
C LEU A 8 -7.77 26.93 30.74
N LEU A 9 -8.34 27.29 29.61
CA LEU A 9 -8.94 26.45 28.60
C LEU A 9 -7.80 25.78 27.81
N ILE A 10 -7.42 24.54 28.14
CA ILE A 10 -6.50 23.76 27.30
C ILE A 10 -7.36 22.92 26.34
N SER A 11 -7.79 23.56 25.25
CA SER A 11 -8.35 22.87 24.09
C SER A 11 -7.19 22.41 23.22
N THR A 12 -6.67 21.21 23.48
CA THR A 12 -5.66 20.57 22.62
C THR A 12 -6.33 20.14 21.32
N LEU A 13 -6.20 20.99 20.28
CA LEU A 13 -6.62 20.66 18.92
C LEU A 13 -5.64 19.63 18.34
N PHE A 14 -5.96 18.34 18.46
CA PHE A 14 -5.28 17.28 17.72
C PHE A 14 -5.66 17.40 16.25
N ILE A 15 -4.80 18.03 15.44
CA ILE A 15 -4.92 18.00 13.98
C ILE A 15 -4.47 16.60 13.55
N SER A 16 -5.42 15.70 13.37
CA SER A 16 -5.20 14.38 12.76
C SER A 16 -4.90 14.58 11.27
N THR A 17 -3.63 14.74 10.92
CA THR A 17 -3.20 14.69 9.52
C THR A 17 -3.34 13.24 9.04
N THR A 18 -4.43 12.93 8.35
CA THR A 18 -4.55 11.69 7.59
C THR A 18 -3.54 11.77 6.44
N PHE A 19 -2.42 11.06 6.54
CA PHE A 19 -1.50 10.91 5.42
C PHE A 19 -2.21 10.09 4.34
N PRO A 20 -2.47 10.64 3.14
CA PRO A 20 -2.95 9.84 2.04
C PRO A 20 -1.87 8.83 1.65
N ALA A 21 -2.26 7.57 1.48
CA ALA A 21 -1.40 6.59 0.83
C ALA A 21 -1.26 7.00 -0.64
N PHE A 22 -0.08 7.48 -1.03
CA PHE A 22 0.23 7.75 -2.43
C PHE A 22 0.54 6.44 -3.15
N ALA A 23 -0.17 6.18 -4.25
CA ALA A 23 0.21 5.15 -5.21
C ALA A 23 0.68 5.88 -6.47
N GLU A 24 1.97 5.81 -6.77
CA GLU A 24 2.54 6.38 -7.99
C GLU A 24 2.33 5.41 -9.17
N ALA A 25 1.87 5.95 -10.30
CA ALA A 25 1.75 5.21 -11.55
C ALA A 25 3.13 5.02 -12.20
N GLY A 26 3.96 4.13 -11.64
CA GLY A 26 5.32 3.85 -12.13
C GLY A 26 5.38 3.03 -13.44
N GLY A 27 4.48 3.26 -14.40
CA GLY A 27 4.28 2.37 -15.54
C GLY A 27 4.44 3.03 -16.91
N ASN A 28 5.66 3.05 -17.45
CA ASN A 28 5.79 2.85 -18.91
C ASN A 28 5.18 1.49 -19.24
N SER A 29 4.49 1.37 -20.38
CA SER A 29 3.70 0.20 -20.83
C SER A 29 4.51 -1.08 -21.13
N ASN A 30 5.44 -1.46 -20.25
CA ASN A 30 6.33 -2.62 -20.33
C ASN A 30 5.58 -3.97 -20.12
N GLY A 31 4.31 -4.06 -20.51
CA GLY A 31 3.54 -5.33 -20.46
C GLY A 31 3.07 -5.79 -19.09
N ILE A 32 3.08 -4.92 -18.06
CA ILE A 32 2.77 -5.26 -16.65
C ILE A 32 1.31 -4.90 -16.28
N GLY A 33 0.48 -4.56 -17.28
CA GLY A 33 -0.88 -4.06 -17.09
C GLY A 33 -0.94 -2.55 -16.96
N GLN A 34 -2.16 -2.00 -16.84
CA GLN A 34 -2.43 -0.56 -16.72
C GLN A 34 -3.40 -0.31 -15.57
N GLN A 35 -3.17 0.74 -14.81
CA GLN A 35 -4.12 1.17 -13.79
C GLN A 35 -5.43 1.60 -14.45
N THR A 36 -6.55 1.22 -13.84
CA THR A 36 -7.88 1.58 -14.32
C THR A 36 -8.85 1.69 -13.14
N GLN A 37 -9.99 2.35 -13.35
CA GLN A 37 -11.04 2.43 -12.35
C GLN A 37 -11.78 1.10 -12.22
N ALA A 38 -12.23 0.78 -11.01
CA ALA A 38 -13.04 -0.42 -10.81
C ALA A 38 -14.45 -0.25 -11.36
N THR A 39 -14.96 -1.34 -11.93
CA THR A 39 -16.33 -1.54 -12.38
C THR A 39 -17.02 -2.57 -11.49
N PRO A 40 -18.35 -2.76 -11.58
CA PRO A 40 -19.06 -3.82 -10.85
C PRO A 40 -18.51 -5.24 -11.06
N GLY A 41 -17.83 -5.50 -12.19
CA GLY A 41 -17.16 -6.77 -12.48
C GLY A 41 -15.74 -6.91 -11.92
N THR A 42 -15.22 -5.90 -11.21
CA THR A 42 -13.85 -5.91 -10.71
C THR A 42 -13.67 -6.91 -9.58
N ARG A 43 -12.72 -7.84 -9.75
CA ARG A 43 -12.34 -8.79 -8.71
C ARG A 43 -11.49 -8.09 -7.66
N THR A 44 -11.88 -8.20 -6.39
CA THR A 44 -11.08 -7.69 -5.28
C THR A 44 -10.25 -8.83 -4.69
N ILE A 45 -8.95 -8.61 -4.52
CA ILE A 45 -8.04 -9.55 -3.87
C ILE A 45 -7.48 -8.90 -2.62
N LEU A 46 -7.73 -9.54 -1.47
CA LEU A 46 -7.16 -9.14 -0.20
C LEU A 46 -5.77 -9.77 -0.04
N VAL A 47 -4.77 -8.93 0.17
CA VAL A 47 -3.40 -9.38 0.43
C VAL A 47 -3.02 -8.91 1.83
N LYS A 48 -2.82 -9.87 2.73
CA LYS A 48 -2.26 -9.60 4.05
C LYS A 48 -0.74 -9.69 3.96
N MET A 49 -0.05 -8.79 4.63
CA MET A 49 1.40 -8.72 4.68
C MET A 49 1.82 -8.86 6.14
N ASP A 50 2.62 -9.88 6.46
CA ASP A 50 3.43 -9.89 7.67
C ASP A 50 4.83 -9.32 7.35
N ASP A 51 5.72 -9.27 8.34
CA ASP A 51 7.03 -8.60 8.20
C ASP A 51 7.86 -9.04 6.99
N ILE A 52 7.72 -10.28 6.51
CA ILE A 52 8.52 -10.79 5.38
C ILE A 52 7.71 -11.65 4.39
N ASN A 53 6.39 -11.76 4.52
CA ASN A 53 5.56 -12.59 3.66
C ASN A 53 4.25 -11.93 3.24
N TYR A 54 3.75 -12.41 2.09
CA TYR A 54 2.39 -12.17 1.61
C TYR A 54 1.51 -13.40 1.83
N SER A 55 0.24 -13.18 2.19
CA SER A 55 -0.74 -14.26 2.30
C SER A 55 -1.04 -14.96 0.96
N GLN A 56 -0.82 -14.26 -0.16
CA GLN A 56 -1.01 -14.79 -1.51
C GLN A 56 0.36 -15.04 -2.16
N LYS A 57 0.65 -16.30 -2.51
CA LYS A 57 1.90 -16.67 -3.22
C LYS A 57 1.76 -16.57 -4.74
N THR A 58 0.56 -16.80 -5.25
CA THR A 58 0.26 -16.82 -6.68
C THR A 58 -1.11 -16.21 -6.89
N ILE A 59 -1.22 -15.37 -7.92
CA ILE A 59 -2.48 -14.73 -8.32
C ILE A 59 -2.58 -14.85 -9.83
N ASP A 60 -3.51 -15.68 -10.30
CA ASP A 60 -3.78 -15.84 -11.73
C ASP A 60 -4.78 -14.79 -12.21
N VAL A 61 -4.41 -14.05 -13.25
CA VAL A 61 -5.22 -12.98 -13.83
C VAL A 61 -5.47 -13.28 -15.29
N LYS A 62 -6.72 -13.11 -15.74
CA LYS A 62 -7.08 -13.33 -17.15
C LYS A 62 -6.73 -12.09 -18.00
N PRO A 63 -6.43 -12.26 -19.30
CA PRO A 63 -6.28 -11.11 -20.21
C PRO A 63 -7.52 -10.20 -20.16
N GLY A 64 -7.29 -8.90 -19.99
CA GLY A 64 -8.36 -7.89 -19.89
C GLY A 64 -9.07 -7.82 -18.54
N GLU A 65 -8.70 -8.64 -17.57
CA GLU A 65 -9.30 -8.59 -16.23
C GLU A 65 -8.87 -7.34 -15.46
N THR A 66 -9.83 -6.68 -14.82
CA THR A 66 -9.57 -5.62 -13.84
C THR A 66 -9.56 -6.21 -12.43
N VAL A 67 -8.41 -6.08 -11.76
CA VAL A 67 -8.21 -6.57 -10.40
C VAL A 67 -7.94 -5.38 -9.47
N ARG A 68 -8.62 -5.36 -8.33
CA ARG A 68 -8.36 -4.43 -7.23
C ARG A 68 -7.60 -5.17 -6.12
N PHE A 69 -6.36 -4.77 -5.89
CA PHE A 69 -5.59 -5.25 -4.73
C PHE A 69 -5.91 -4.37 -3.52
N VAL A 70 -6.27 -5.00 -2.40
CA VAL A 70 -6.42 -4.34 -1.11
C VAL A 70 -5.37 -4.92 -0.19
N LEU A 71 -4.41 -4.08 0.19
CA LEU A 71 -3.26 -4.46 0.98
C LEU A 71 -3.54 -4.17 2.45
N LYS A 72 -3.28 -5.14 3.32
CA LYS A 72 -3.34 -4.97 4.77
C LYS A 72 -1.98 -5.33 5.36
N ASN A 73 -1.29 -4.34 5.91
CA ASN A 73 -0.10 -4.58 6.72
C ASN A 73 -0.51 -5.05 8.11
N GLU A 74 -0.14 -6.28 8.48
CA GLU A 74 -0.32 -6.87 9.80
C GLU A 74 1.02 -7.03 10.54
N GLY A 75 2.14 -6.69 9.89
CA GLY A 75 3.48 -6.66 10.47
C GLY A 75 3.87 -5.31 11.09
N ALA A 76 5.05 -5.28 11.68
CA ALA A 76 5.68 -4.08 12.23
C ALA A 76 6.48 -3.30 11.17
N LEU A 77 6.91 -3.95 10.08
CA LEU A 77 7.66 -3.32 9.01
C LEU A 77 6.76 -2.63 7.99
N MET A 78 7.24 -1.54 7.40
CA MET A 78 6.53 -0.87 6.30
C MET A 78 6.80 -1.63 4.99
N HIS A 79 5.74 -1.88 4.21
CA HIS A 79 5.83 -2.63 2.97
C HIS A 79 5.58 -1.75 1.74
N GLU A 80 6.33 -2.07 0.68
CA GLU A 80 6.04 -1.65 -0.68
C GLU A 80 5.53 -2.87 -1.46
N PHE A 81 4.49 -2.67 -2.28
CA PHE A 81 3.92 -3.72 -3.13
C PHE A 81 4.13 -3.35 -4.60
N ASN A 82 5.00 -4.11 -5.26
CA ASN A 82 5.39 -3.88 -6.64
C ASN A 82 4.91 -5.00 -7.56
N ILE A 83 4.38 -4.62 -8.72
CA ILE A 83 4.06 -5.55 -9.80
C ILE A 83 5.13 -5.37 -10.88
N GLY A 84 5.83 -6.46 -11.22
CA GLY A 84 6.99 -6.43 -12.12
C GLY A 84 7.08 -7.67 -12.99
N GLN A 85 7.85 -7.59 -14.08
CA GLN A 85 8.21 -8.79 -14.85
C GLN A 85 9.22 -9.64 -14.07
N THR A 86 9.13 -10.97 -14.23
CA THR A 86 10.05 -11.92 -13.57
C THR A 86 11.51 -11.61 -13.83
N ALA A 87 11.87 -11.25 -15.08
CA ALA A 87 13.24 -10.92 -15.45
C ALA A 87 13.77 -9.71 -14.66
N SER A 88 12.99 -8.64 -14.56
CA SER A 88 13.36 -7.43 -13.82
C SER A 88 13.47 -7.68 -12.32
N GLN A 89 12.54 -8.46 -11.74
CA GLN A 89 12.57 -8.82 -10.33
C GLN A 89 13.77 -9.72 -9.98
N LEU A 90 14.15 -10.64 -10.88
CA LEU A 90 15.32 -11.49 -10.70
C LEU A 90 16.62 -10.68 -10.80
N GLU A 91 16.70 -9.73 -11.74
CA GLU A 91 17.84 -8.82 -11.84
C GLU A 91 17.99 -7.96 -10.58
N HIS A 92 16.88 -7.44 -10.06
CA HIS A 92 16.86 -6.69 -8.79
C HIS A 92 17.41 -7.57 -7.66
N GLN A 93 16.89 -8.78 -7.47
CA GLN A 93 17.39 -9.72 -6.45
C GLN A 93 18.90 -10.00 -6.60
N ARG A 94 19.38 -10.17 -7.83
CA ARG A 94 20.81 -10.41 -8.09
C ARG A 94 21.69 -9.20 -7.78
N LYS A 95 21.12 -7.99 -7.80
CA LYS A 95 21.81 -6.74 -7.48
C LYS A 95 21.76 -6.42 -5.98
N VAL A 96 20.73 -6.89 -5.27
CA VAL A 96 20.67 -6.89 -3.79
C VAL A 96 21.39 -8.13 -3.23
N ILE A 97 22.66 -8.32 -3.58
CA ILE A 97 23.51 -9.24 -2.83
C ILE A 97 23.92 -8.49 -1.57
N VAL A 98 23.33 -8.87 -0.43
CA VAL A 98 23.93 -8.59 0.88
C VAL A 98 25.22 -9.41 0.92
N ARG A 99 26.37 -8.73 0.80
CA ARG A 99 27.62 -9.27 1.32
C ARG A 99 27.64 -9.09 2.83
#